data_AF-A0A379TJS1-F1
#
_entry.id   AF-A0A379TJS1-F1
#
_cell.length_a   1.000
_cell.length_b   1.000
_cell.length_c   1.000
_cell.angle_alpha   90.00
_cell.angle_beta   90.00
_cell.angle_gamma   90.00
#
_symmetry.space_group_name_H-M   'P 1'
#
loop_
_entity.id
_entity.type
_entity.pdbx_description
1 polymer ?
#
loop_
_entity_poly.entity_id
_entity_poly.type
_entity_poly.pdbx_seq_one_letter_code
_entity_poly.pdbx_strand_id
1 'polypeptide(L)'
;MRAGYTGSQKYSTMMWAGDQNVDWSLDDGLASVVPAALSLAMTGHGLHHSDIGRLHHVVRHEAQQRVAVALVRFQRLYADDAHP
;
A
#
# COMPACT_ATOMS: atom_id res chain seq x y z
N MET A 1 3.62 7.73 3.23
CA MET A 1 4.37 7.28 4.42
C MET A 1 4.36 5.75 4.48
N ARG A 2 5.40 5.10 5.03
CA ARG A 2 5.41 3.65 5.32
C ARG A 2 4.78 3.34 6.67
N ALA A 3 5.18 4.11 7.67
CA ALA A 3 4.71 3.99 9.03
C ALA A 3 3.46 4.86 9.24
N GLY A 4 2.62 4.44 10.18
CA GLY A 4 1.43 5.17 10.58
C GLY A 4 0.81 4.58 11.85
N TYR A 5 0.03 5.40 12.53
CA TYR A 5 -0.81 5.04 13.69
C TYR A 5 -2.16 5.79 13.60
N THR A 6 -3.04 5.60 14.57
CA THR A 6 -4.32 6.32 14.68
C THR A 6 -4.15 7.82 14.46
N GLY A 7 -4.92 8.38 13.52
CA GLY A 7 -4.86 9.79 13.14
C GLY A 7 -3.94 10.10 11.95
N SER A 8 -3.13 9.14 11.49
CA SER A 8 -2.27 9.32 10.31
C SER A 8 -3.06 9.57 9.04
N GLN A 9 -4.31 9.12 8.97
CA GLN A 9 -5.23 9.31 7.84
C GLN A 9 -5.39 10.79 7.48
N LYS A 10 -5.35 11.68 8.49
CA LYS A 10 -5.51 13.13 8.31
C LYS A 10 -4.27 13.79 7.69
N TYR A 11 -3.09 13.22 7.92
CA TYR A 11 -1.81 13.87 7.61
C TYR A 11 -1.03 13.15 6.51
N SER A 12 -1.20 11.84 6.37
CA SER A 12 -0.57 11.03 5.34
C SER A 12 -1.53 10.91 4.15
N THR A 13 -1.28 11.73 3.13
CA THR A 13 -2.07 11.73 1.90
C THR A 13 -1.96 10.43 1.14
N MET A 14 -0.83 9.73 1.22
CA MET A 14 -0.58 8.50 0.47
C MET A 14 0.35 7.56 1.24
N MET A 15 -0.04 6.28 1.33
CA MET A 15 0.73 5.23 1.98
C MET A 15 1.56 4.44 0.97
N TRP A 16 2.74 4.00 1.41
CA TRP A 16 3.61 3.13 0.65
C TRP A 16 3.78 1.81 1.40
N ALA A 17 3.71 0.70 0.68
CA ALA A 17 3.72 -0.66 1.23
C ALA A 17 4.99 -1.03 2.01
N GLY A 18 6.06 -0.24 1.90
CA GLY A 18 7.35 -0.55 2.53
C GLY A 18 8.24 -1.40 1.64
N ASP A 19 9.30 -1.96 2.22
CA ASP A 19 10.30 -2.71 1.49
C ASP A 19 9.81 -4.14 1.30
N GLN A 20 9.35 -4.46 0.10
CA GLN A 20 9.15 -5.85 -0.31
C GLN A 20 10.47 -6.46 -0.79
N ASN A 21 10.60 -7.78 -0.64
CA ASN A 21 11.56 -8.59 -1.37
C ASN A 21 11.26 -8.56 -2.87
N VAL A 22 12.32 -8.73 -3.68
CA VAL A 22 12.24 -8.80 -5.14
C VAL A 22 11.92 -10.23 -5.56
N ASP A 23 10.81 -10.76 -5.06
CA ASP A 23 10.38 -12.12 -5.35
C ASP A 23 8.85 -12.27 -5.34
N TRP A 24 8.42 -13.50 -5.61
CA TRP A 24 7.02 -13.90 -5.62
C TRP A 24 6.59 -14.54 -4.29
N SER A 25 7.35 -14.35 -3.22
CA SER A 25 6.96 -14.89 -1.91
C SER A 25 5.64 -14.27 -1.46
N LEU A 26 4.86 -15.07 -0.75
CA LEU A 26 3.54 -14.64 -0.28
C LEU A 26 3.64 -13.61 0.83
N ASP A 27 4.61 -13.79 1.72
CA ASP A 27 4.70 -13.03 2.97
C ASP A 27 5.42 -11.68 2.80
N ASP A 28 6.36 -11.58 1.85
CA ASP A 28 7.22 -10.40 1.71
C ASP A 28 7.53 -10.01 0.25
N GLY A 29 6.99 -10.74 -0.73
CA GLY A 29 7.13 -10.45 -2.16
C GLY A 29 6.01 -9.58 -2.70
N LEU A 30 5.81 -9.55 -4.03
CA LEU A 30 4.74 -8.73 -4.63
C LEU A 30 3.34 -9.06 -4.09
N ALA A 31 3.11 -10.33 -3.74
CA ALA A 31 1.81 -10.78 -3.24
C ALA A 31 1.41 -10.10 -1.92
N SER A 32 2.37 -9.68 -1.09
CA SER A 32 2.11 -9.02 0.21
C SER A 32 1.53 -7.60 0.06
N VAL A 33 1.70 -6.96 -1.09
CA VAL A 33 1.23 -5.58 -1.38
C VAL A 33 -0.31 -5.48 -1.36
N VAL A 34 -1.00 -6.52 -1.84
CA VAL A 34 -2.47 -6.54 -1.93
C VAL A 34 -3.12 -6.56 -0.54
N PRO A 35 -2.80 -7.49 0.38
CA PRO A 35 -3.35 -7.46 1.72
C PRO A 35 -2.93 -6.22 2.51
N ALA A 36 -1.74 -5.66 2.29
CA ALA A 36 -1.34 -4.38 2.87
C ALA A 36 -2.26 -3.22 2.43
N ALA A 37 -2.56 -3.14 1.12
CA ALA A 37 -3.46 -2.13 0.57
C ALA A 37 -4.89 -2.25 1.13
N LEU A 38 -5.42 -3.47 1.21
CA LEU A 38 -6.77 -3.72 1.74
C LEU A 38 -6.86 -3.42 3.25
N SER A 39 -5.83 -3.75 4.01
CA SER A 39 -5.78 -3.44 5.45
C SER A 39 -5.74 -1.93 5.70
N LEU A 40 -4.96 -1.20 4.90
CA LEU A 40 -4.92 0.26 4.94
C LEU A 40 -6.25 0.89 4.51
N ALA A 41 -6.93 0.32 3.51
CA ALA A 41 -8.26 0.73 3.09
C ALA A 41 -9.27 0.67 4.24
N MET A 42 -9.30 -0.47 4.94
CA MET A 42 -10.21 -0.71 6.06
C MET A 42 -9.90 0.16 7.29
N THR A 43 -8.72 0.77 7.34
CA THR A 43 -8.33 1.73 8.39
C THR A 43 -8.39 3.19 7.93
N GLY A 44 -9.01 3.48 6.78
CA GLY A 44 -9.27 4.84 6.30
C GLY A 44 -8.16 5.47 5.45
N HIS A 45 -7.17 4.70 4.98
CA HIS A 45 -6.17 5.17 4.02
C HIS A 45 -6.58 4.77 2.60
N GLY A 46 -7.12 5.72 1.83
CA GLY A 46 -7.62 5.47 0.47
C GLY A 46 -6.57 5.48 -0.64
N LEU A 47 -5.37 6.00 -0.37
CA LEU A 47 -4.27 6.08 -1.35
C LEU A 47 -3.10 5.22 -0.90
N HIS A 48 -2.78 4.20 -1.71
CA HIS A 48 -1.71 3.24 -1.44
C HIS A 48 -0.93 2.93 -2.73
N HIS A 49 0.40 2.83 -2.62
CA HIS A 49 1.26 2.34 -3.68
C HIS A 49 2.36 1.41 -3.12
N SER A 50 3.04 0.70 -4.02
CA SER A 50 4.28 -0.03 -3.72
C SER A 50 5.40 0.50 -4.61
N ASP A 51 6.64 0.11 -4.33
CA ASP A 51 7.73 0.38 -5.26
C ASP A 51 7.54 -0.43 -6.55
N ILE A 52 7.85 0.21 -7.67
CA ILE A 52 7.93 -0.46 -8.96
C ILE A 52 9.29 -1.16 -9.01
N GLY A 53 9.33 -2.35 -8.42
CA GLY A 53 10.46 -3.27 -8.54
C GLY A 53 11.65 -3.02 -7.62
N ARG A 54 11.54 -2.40 -6.42
CA ARG A 54 12.46 -2.59 -5.23
C ARG A 54 12.34 -1.61 -4.02
N LEU A 55 12.65 -2.11 -2.79
CA LEU A 55 13.71 -1.55 -1.89
C LEU A 55 14.67 -2.60 -1.26
N HIS A 56 14.24 -3.82 -0.86
CA HIS A 56 15.12 -4.79 -0.16
C HIS A 56 15.79 -5.83 -1.08
N HIS A 57 17.11 -6.09 -0.91
CA HIS A 57 17.92 -7.02 -1.71
C HIS A 57 18.68 -8.00 -0.79
N VAL A 58 18.28 -9.27 -0.75
CA VAL A 58 19.08 -10.37 -0.15
C VAL A 58 19.27 -11.56 -1.11
N VAL A 59 18.46 -11.73 -2.16
CA VAL A 59 18.63 -12.84 -3.13
C VAL A 59 18.27 -12.39 -4.56
N ARG A 60 19.03 -12.88 -5.56
CA ARG A 60 18.86 -12.56 -6.99
C ARG A 60 17.69 -13.34 -7.61
N HIS A 61 16.72 -12.68 -8.26
CA HIS A 61 16.42 -12.74 -9.72
C HIS A 61 15.14 -11.94 -10.06
N GLU A 62 15.10 -11.39 -11.28
CA GLU A 62 13.95 -10.85 -12.06
C GLU A 62 13.02 -9.74 -11.47
N ALA A 63 12.93 -8.63 -12.21
CA ALA A 63 12.19 -7.43 -11.83
C ALA A 63 10.70 -7.49 -12.23
N GLN A 64 9.82 -6.99 -11.36
CA GLN A 64 8.36 -7.06 -11.51
C GLN A 64 7.71 -5.67 -11.64
N GLN A 65 6.74 -5.54 -12.56
CA GLN A 65 5.87 -4.37 -12.69
C GLN A 65 4.39 -4.77 -12.67
N ARG A 66 3.57 -3.86 -12.11
CA ARG A 66 2.09 -3.72 -12.19
C ARG A 66 1.25 -4.39 -11.10
N VAL A 67 1.11 -3.70 -9.96
CA VAL A 67 -0.16 -3.67 -9.19
C VAL A 67 -0.44 -2.22 -8.79
N ALA A 68 -1.15 -1.50 -9.65
CA ALA A 68 -1.80 -0.27 -9.30
C ALA A 68 -3.25 -0.37 -9.76
N VAL A 69 -4.14 0.29 -9.02
CA VAL A 69 -5.58 0.42 -9.28
C VAL A 69 -6.45 -0.65 -8.62
N ALA A 70 -6.68 -0.50 -7.31
CA ALA A 70 -7.85 -1.07 -6.64
C ALA A 70 -8.59 -0.10 -5.70
N LEU A 71 -8.03 1.04 -5.29
CA LEU A 71 -8.54 1.74 -4.09
C LEU A 71 -9.03 3.19 -4.23
N VAL A 72 -9.08 3.76 -5.44
CA VAL A 72 -9.61 5.14 -5.63
C VAL A 72 -11.13 5.22 -5.37
N ARG A 73 -11.87 4.09 -5.40
CA ARG A 73 -13.33 4.08 -5.22
C ARG A 73 -13.83 4.05 -3.77
N PHE A 74 -13.02 3.62 -2.79
CA PHE A 74 -13.47 3.60 -1.38
C PHE A 74 -13.36 4.98 -0.72
N GLN A 75 -12.46 5.82 -1.22
CA GLN A 75 -12.23 7.17 -0.71
C GLN A 75 -13.42 8.12 -0.98
N ARG A 76 -14.22 7.84 -2.01
CA ARG A 76 -15.42 8.62 -2.32
C ARG A 76 -16.62 8.32 -1.42
N LEU A 77 -16.64 7.14 -0.79
CA LEU A 77 -17.71 6.79 0.16
C LEU A 77 -17.41 7.29 1.59
N TYR A 78 -16.14 7.50 1.95
CA TYR A 78 -15.76 7.94 3.30
C TYR A 78 -15.41 9.44 3.41
N ALA A 79 -15.01 10.10 2.32
CA ALA A 79 -14.75 11.54 2.31
C ALA A 79 -16.04 12.37 2.35
N ASP A 80 -17.16 11.82 1.84
CA ASP A 80 -18.46 12.49 1.85
C ASP A 80 -19.12 12.45 3.26
N ASP A 81 -18.66 11.57 4.17
CA ASP A 81 -19.20 11.40 5.53
C ASP A 81 -18.32 12.02 6.66
N ALA A 82 -17.19 12.66 6.32
CA ALA A 82 -16.15 13.05 7.29
C ALA A 82 -15.84 14.56 7.37
N HIS A 83 -16.83 15.43 7.07
CA HIS A 83 -16.80 16.85 7.45
C HIS A 83 -18.10 17.21 8.21
N PRO A 84 -18.02 18.10 9.23
CA PRO A 84 -18.98 18.21 10.34
C PRO A 84 -20.39 18.65 9.96
#